data_AF-A0A7S0FQB8-F1
#
_entry.id   AF-A0A7S0FQB8-F1
#
_cell.length_a   1.000
_cell.length_b   1.000
_cell.length_c   1.000
_cell.angle_alpha   90.00
_cell.angle_beta   90.00
_cell.angle_gamma   90.00
#
_symmetry.space_group_name_H-M   'P 1'
#
loop_
_entity.id
_entity.type
_entity.pdbx_description
1 polymer ?
#
loop_
_entity_poly.entity_id
_entity_poly.type
_entity_poly.pdbx_seq_one_letter_code
_entity_poly.pdbx_strand_id
1 'polypeptide(L)'
;LEQLCSNSDTVRIKSGAWDVSPSGGTSSQLFIYTTLHHVKYCLPSGDTGTIRTLDNPLYAQRVVKDQLFCLDREARARVISIDTTEARFKLALATKRYGQVM
;
A
#
# COMPACT_ATOMS: atom_id res chain seq x y z
N LEU A 1 -14.33 15.91 -8.35
CA LEU A 1 -13.57 14.73 -7.88
C LEU A 1 -12.51 14.46 -8.94
N GLU A 2 -11.24 14.36 -8.56
CA GLU A 2 -10.13 14.13 -9.50
C GLU A 2 -9.71 12.66 -9.42
N GLN A 3 -9.59 11.99 -10.57
CA GLN A 3 -9.08 10.62 -10.64
C GLN A 3 -7.56 10.68 -10.82
N LEU A 4 -6.80 10.29 -9.79
CA LEU A 4 -5.34 10.29 -9.85
C LEU A 4 -4.79 9.20 -10.77
N CYS A 5 -5.35 7.99 -10.70
CA CYS A 5 -5.00 6.87 -11.58
C CYS A 5 -6.14 5.83 -11.61
N SER A 6 -6.03 4.84 -12.50
CA SER A 6 -6.94 3.69 -12.56
C SER A 6 -6.14 2.42 -12.80
N ASN A 7 -6.28 1.44 -11.91
CA ASN A 7 -5.56 0.17 -11.97
C ASN A 7 -6.54 -1.01 -11.99
N SER A 8 -6.26 -2.01 -12.83
CA SER A 8 -6.97 -3.27 -12.86
C SER A 8 -6.08 -4.40 -12.37
N ASP A 9 -6.63 -5.27 -11.53
CA ASP A 9 -5.97 -6.48 -11.06
C ASP A 9 -6.79 -7.70 -11.51
N THR A 10 -6.12 -8.80 -11.85
CA THR A 10 -6.79 -10.05 -12.24
C THR A 10 -7.63 -10.61 -11.08
N VAL A 11 -7.20 -10.36 -9.85
CA VAL A 11 -7.89 -10.78 -8.62
C VAL A 11 -8.60 -9.57 -7.99
N ARG A 12 -9.88 -9.75 -7.63
CA ARG A 12 -10.66 -8.68 -7.00
C ARG A 12 -9.98 -8.11 -5.75
N ILE A 13 -9.90 -6.79 -5.71
CA ILE A 13 -9.49 -6.02 -4.54
C ILE A 13 -10.49 -6.26 -3.41
N LYS A 14 -9.99 -6.47 -2.20
CA LYS A 14 -10.78 -6.71 -0.98
C LYS A 14 -10.96 -5.45 -0.15
N SER A 15 -9.90 -4.64 -0.06
CA SER A 15 -9.85 -3.41 0.73
C SER A 15 -8.56 -2.66 0.43
N GLY A 16 -8.44 -1.43 0.90
CA GLY A 16 -7.18 -0.70 0.87
C GLY A 16 -7.17 0.49 1.81
N ALA A 17 -5.98 0.99 2.08
CA ALA A 17 -5.74 2.10 2.98
C ALA A 17 -4.57 2.96 2.49
N TRP A 18 -4.68 4.26 2.70
CA TRP A 18 -3.59 5.19 2.48
C TRP A 18 -2.58 5.13 3.63
N ASP A 19 -1.31 5.31 3.30
CA ASP A 19 -0.28 5.60 4.30
C ASP A 19 -0.56 6.95 4.97
N VAL A 20 -0.73 6.89 6.30
CA VAL A 20 -1.01 8.06 7.16
C VAL A 20 0.12 8.27 8.17
N SER A 21 1.35 7.90 7.79
CA SER A 21 2.54 8.14 8.59
C SER A 21 2.73 9.63 8.89
N PRO A 22 2.86 10.03 10.17
CA PRO A 22 2.89 11.44 10.56
C PRO A 22 4.18 12.19 10.17
N SER A 23 5.31 11.49 10.01
CA SER A 23 6.61 12.07 9.67
C SER A 23 7.43 11.10 8.84
N GLY A 24 8.16 11.59 7.82
CA GLY A 24 8.92 10.72 6.90
C GLY A 24 8.03 9.76 6.08
N GLY A 25 6.73 10.04 6.05
CA GLY A 25 5.73 9.28 5.32
C GLY A 25 5.63 9.68 3.85
N THR A 26 4.68 9.07 3.15
CA THR A 26 4.46 9.32 1.72
C THR A 26 3.58 10.54 1.41
N SER A 27 3.22 11.34 2.43
CA SER A 27 2.21 12.41 2.32
C SER A 27 0.88 11.88 1.77
N SER A 28 0.48 10.67 2.19
CA SER A 28 -0.70 9.97 1.70
C SER A 28 -0.73 9.77 0.17
N GLN A 29 0.44 9.54 -0.43
CA GLN A 29 0.58 9.19 -1.85
C GLN A 29 0.91 7.71 -2.06
N LEU A 30 0.94 6.92 -1.00
CA LEU A 30 1.04 5.47 -1.09
C LEU A 30 -0.29 4.85 -0.68
N PHE A 31 -0.98 4.24 -1.63
CA PHE A 31 -2.16 3.44 -1.37
C PHE A 31 -1.75 1.96 -1.34
N ILE A 32 -2.08 1.27 -0.26
CA ILE A 32 -1.87 -0.17 -0.14
C ILE A 32 -3.23 -0.85 -0.17
N TYR A 33 -3.32 -1.90 -0.95
CA TYR A 33 -4.55 -2.67 -1.08
C TYR A 33 -4.28 -4.16 -1.01
N THR A 34 -5.31 -4.90 -0.65
CA THR A 34 -5.26 -6.36 -0.55
C THR A 34 -6.14 -6.99 -1.61
N THR A 35 -5.68 -8.13 -2.12
CA THR A 35 -6.45 -9.04 -2.96
C THR A 35 -6.68 -10.35 -2.19
N LEU A 36 -7.13 -11.40 -2.87
CA LEU A 36 -7.20 -12.73 -2.26
C LEU A 36 -5.82 -13.27 -1.86
N HIS A 37 -4.77 -12.91 -2.61
CA HIS A 37 -3.46 -13.55 -2.52
C HIS A 37 -2.31 -12.59 -2.20
N HIS A 38 -2.51 -11.28 -2.32
CA HIS A 38 -1.41 -10.33 -2.22
C HIS A 38 -1.80 -9.07 -1.46
N VAL A 39 -0.81 -8.51 -0.75
CA VAL A 39 -0.72 -7.09 -0.43
C VAL A 39 0.02 -6.42 -1.58
N LYS A 40 -0.57 -5.37 -2.14
CA LYS A 40 -0.03 -4.61 -3.28
C LYS A 40 -0.05 -3.12 -2.97
N TYR A 41 0.74 -2.34 -3.70
CA TYR A 41 0.69 -0.89 -3.66
C TYR A 41 0.25 -0.27 -4.97
N CYS A 42 -0.23 0.97 -4.88
CA CYS A 42 -0.57 1.84 -5.99
C CYS A 42 -0.11 3.27 -5.65
N LEU A 43 0.54 3.93 -6.60
CA LEU A 43 0.94 5.33 -6.51
C LEU A 43 0.07 6.21 -7.43
N PRO A 44 -0.05 7.52 -7.17
CA PRO A 44 -0.70 8.47 -8.08
C PRO A 44 -0.09 8.50 -9.48
N SER A 45 1.18 8.10 -9.64
CA SER A 45 1.83 7.94 -10.96
C SER A 45 1.23 6.81 -11.81
N GLY A 46 0.40 5.94 -11.22
CA GLY A 46 -0.08 4.71 -11.84
C GLY A 46 0.82 3.50 -11.59
N ASP A 47 1.99 3.69 -10.96
CA ASP A 47 2.85 2.57 -10.59
C ASP A 47 2.19 1.67 -9.56
N THR A 48 2.26 0.36 -9.81
CA THR A 48 1.79 -0.68 -8.89
C THR A 48 2.84 -1.76 -8.70
N GLY A 49 2.71 -2.53 -7.63
CA GLY A 49 3.60 -3.65 -7.35
C GLY A 49 3.08 -4.55 -6.23
N THR A 50 3.63 -5.76 -6.15
CA THR A 50 3.30 -6.72 -5.10
C THR A 50 4.29 -6.58 -3.95
N ILE A 51 3.77 -6.34 -2.74
CA ILE A 51 4.59 -6.23 -1.52
C ILE A 51 4.78 -7.59 -0.86
N ARG A 52 3.69 -8.36 -0.76
CA ARG A 52 3.68 -9.59 0.04
C ARG A 52 2.61 -10.56 -0.44
N THR A 53 2.94 -11.85 -0.47
CA THR A 53 1.96 -12.94 -0.66
C THR A 53 1.25 -13.28 0.64
N LEU A 54 -0.03 -13.58 0.54
CA LEU A 54 -0.93 -13.90 1.64
C LEU A 54 -1.44 -15.34 1.49
N ASP A 55 -1.28 -16.13 2.55
CA ASP A 55 -1.90 -17.45 2.64
C ASP A 55 -3.43 -17.34 2.82
N ASN A 56 -3.86 -16.31 3.55
CA ASN A 56 -5.25 -16.00 3.82
C ASN A 56 -5.55 -14.52 3.56
N PRO A 57 -6.75 -14.17 3.06
CA PRO A 57 -7.11 -12.78 2.81
C PRO A 57 -7.12 -11.93 4.07
N LEU A 58 -6.62 -10.72 3.93
CA LEU A 58 -6.64 -9.68 4.95
C LEU A 58 -7.38 -8.45 4.43
N TYR A 59 -8.05 -7.74 5.34
CA TYR A 59 -8.78 -6.53 5.05
C TYR A 59 -8.04 -5.33 5.64
N ALA A 60 -7.34 -4.58 4.79
CA ALA A 60 -6.60 -3.38 5.13
C ALA A 60 -7.51 -2.31 5.75
N GLN A 61 -7.07 -1.75 6.88
CA GLN A 61 -7.74 -0.67 7.59
C GLN A 61 -6.89 0.59 7.64
N ARG A 62 -5.59 0.44 7.90
CA ARG A 62 -4.66 1.56 8.02
C ARG A 62 -3.23 1.12 7.71
N VAL A 63 -2.45 2.01 7.11
CA VAL A 63 -0.99 1.85 6.96
C VAL A 63 -0.28 2.93 7.75
N VAL A 64 0.68 2.53 8.58
CA VAL A 64 1.61 3.44 9.27
C VAL A 64 3.00 2.87 9.16
N LYS A 65 3.89 3.61 8.52
CA LYS A 65 5.25 3.20 8.14
C LYS A 65 5.18 1.89 7.36
N ASP A 66 5.78 0.84 7.91
CA ASP A 66 5.88 -0.50 7.33
C ASP A 66 4.95 -1.50 8.02
N GLN A 67 3.89 -0.99 8.66
CA GLN A 67 2.89 -1.79 9.34
C GLN A 67 1.53 -1.61 8.68
N LEU A 68 0.95 -2.73 8.25
CA LEU A 68 -0.43 -2.81 7.79
C LEU A 68 -1.33 -3.33 8.93
N PHE A 69 -2.22 -2.46 9.39
CA PHE A 69 -3.29 -2.80 10.31
C PHE A 69 -4.49 -3.30 9.51
N CYS A 70 -4.97 -4.49 9.84
CA CYS A 70 -5.96 -5.19 9.05
C CYS A 70 -6.84 -6.13 9.89
N LEU A 71 -7.92 -6.63 9.30
CA LEU A 71 -8.74 -7.71 9.85
C LEU A 71 -8.49 -9.01 9.09
N ASP A 72 -8.49 -10.14 9.78
CA ASP A 72 -8.61 -11.45 9.12
C ASP A 72 -10.09 -11.80 8.83
N ARG A 73 -10.33 -12.99 8.25
CA ARG A 73 -11.68 -13.45 7.90
C ARG A 73 -12.58 -13.67 9.12
N GLU A 74 -12.00 -13.84 10.30
CA GLU A 74 -12.72 -14.00 11.56
C GLU A 74 -12.92 -12.65 12.28
N ALA A 75 -12.72 -11.52 11.57
CA ALA A 75 -12.80 -10.16 12.10
C ALA A 75 -11.83 -9.89 13.26
N ARG A 76 -10.71 -10.62 13.35
CA ARG A 76 -9.69 -10.36 14.36
C ARG A 76 -8.71 -9.33 13.83
N ALA A 77 -8.37 -8.35 14.68
CA ALA A 77 -7.36 -7.36 14.37
C ALA A 77 -5.98 -8.00 14.27
N ARG A 78 -5.28 -7.70 13.18
CA ARG A 78 -3.93 -8.15 12.86
C ARG A 78 -3.08 -6.95 12.48
N VAL A 79 -1.79 -7.05 12.80
CA VAL A 79 -0.76 -6.15 12.30
C VAL A 79 0.25 -7.01 11.59
N ILE A 80 0.54 -6.67 10.33
CA ILE A 80 1.58 -7.35 9.57
C ILE A 80 2.62 -6.35 9.10
N SER A 81 3.88 -6.75 9.16
CA SER A 81 4.97 -6.00 8.55
C SER A 81 4.89 -6.13 7.02
N ILE A 82 5.16 -5.04 6.34
CA ILE A 82 5.21 -4.93 4.88
C ILE A 82 6.48 -4.20 4.49
N ASP A 83 7.13 -4.61 3.39
CA ASP A 83 8.26 -3.87 2.86
C ASP A 83 7.77 -2.88 1.81
N THR A 84 7.92 -1.59 2.13
CA THR A 84 7.42 -0.49 1.30
C THR A 84 8.57 0.20 0.54
N THR A 85 9.79 -0.34 0.58
CA THR A 85 10.99 0.26 -0.01
C THR A 85 10.82 0.55 -1.50
N GLU A 86 10.35 -0.43 -2.28
CA GLU A 86 10.12 -0.25 -3.73
C GLU A 86 9.12 0.88 -4.01
N ALA A 87 8.00 0.90 -3.28
CA ALA A 87 6.96 1.90 -3.47
C ALA A 87 7.46 3.31 -3.12
N ARG A 88 8.23 3.46 -2.04
CA ARG A 88 8.83 4.75 -1.65
C ARG A 88 9.89 5.20 -2.63
N PHE A 89 10.71 4.28 -3.14
CA PHE A 89 11.68 4.55 -4.19
C PHE A 89 11.00 5.11 -5.45
N LYS A 90 9.99 4.41 -5.97
CA LYS A 90 9.24 4.88 -7.15
C LYS A 90 8.53 6.21 -6.89
N LEU A 91 7.96 6.40 -5.70
CA LEU A 91 7.34 7.67 -5.33
C LEU A 91 8.35 8.83 -5.30
N ALA A 92 9.54 8.60 -4.76
CA ALA A 92 10.61 9.60 -4.73
C ALA A 92 11.06 9.97 -6.15
N LEU A 93 11.16 9.00 -7.06
CA LEU A 93 11.45 9.26 -8.47
C LEU A 93 10.35 10.09 -9.14
N ALA A 94 9.08 9.70 -8.96
CA ALA A 94 7.93 10.39 -9.54
C ALA A 94 7.79 11.83 -9.04
N THR A 95 8.13 12.07 -7.77
CA THR A 95 8.07 13.40 -7.13
C THR A 95 9.38 14.21 -7.24
N LYS A 96 10.40 13.67 -7.91
CA LYS A 96 11.75 14.26 -8.03
C LYS A 96 12.42 14.57 -6.68
N ARG A 97 12.12 13.77 -5.64
CA ARG A 97 12.63 13.90 -4.27
C ARG A 97 13.70 12.85 -3.96
N TYR A 98 14.77 12.84 -4.75
CA TYR A 98 15.80 11.79 -4.70
C TYR A 98 16.48 11.62 -3.33
N GLY A 99 16.63 12.69 -2.55
CA GLY A 99 17.27 12.64 -1.22
C GLY A 99 16.49 11.89 -0.14
N GLN A 100 15.27 11.42 -0.40
CA GLN A 100 14.48 10.65 0.58
C GLN A 100 14.76 9.14 0.57
N VAL A 101 15.46 8.65 -0.44
CA VAL A 101 15.66 7.20 -0.69
C VAL A 101 17.12 6.84 -0.94
N MET A 102 18.04 7.78 -0.67
CA MET A 102 19.49 7.65 -0.83
C MET A 102 20.18 7.46 0.51
#